data_AF-W4VLE2-F1
#
_entry.id   AF-W4VLE2-F1
#
_cell.length_a   1.000
_cell.length_b   1.000
_cell.length_c   1.000
_cell.angle_alpha   90.00
_cell.angle_beta   90.00
_cell.angle_gamma   90.00
#
_symmetry.space_group_name_H-M   'P 1'
#
loop_
_entity.id
_entity.type
_entity.pdbx_description
1 polymer ?
#
loop_
_entity_poly.entity_id
_entity_poly.type
_entity_poly.pdbx_seq_one_letter_code
_entity_poly.pdbx_strand_id
1 'polypeptide(L)'
;MMSDGIFEGPKEIENVDMWIKRKLLEMETKEPQAMADLLLEEVIRTQKGGEIEDDMTVLVAQINENQPQWAPIRSFRHFEREDIS
;
A
#
# COMPACT_ATOMS: atom_id res chain seq x y z
N MET A 1 1.27 -2.18 7.18
CA MET A 1 1.26 -2.05 8.66
C MET A 1 1.33 -0.57 8.99
N MET A 2 0.84 -0.16 10.16
CA MET A 2 0.82 1.25 10.57
C MET A 2 0.84 1.37 12.10
N SER A 3 1.29 2.53 12.61
CA SER A 3 1.15 2.93 14.01
C SER A 3 -0.27 3.42 14.32
N ASP A 4 -0.57 3.58 15.60
CA ASP A 4 -1.75 4.25 16.14
C ASP A 4 -1.89 5.70 15.65
N GLY A 5 -0.79 6.47 15.57
CA GLY A 5 -0.84 7.84 15.03
C GLY A 5 -1.43 7.94 13.61
N ILE A 6 -1.24 6.91 12.77
CA ILE A 6 -1.87 6.83 11.43
C ILE A 6 -3.34 6.44 11.51
N PHE A 7 -3.69 5.55 12.44
CA PHE A 7 -5.03 5.00 12.57
C PHE A 7 -5.99 5.94 13.31
N GLU A 8 -5.51 6.67 14.31
CA GLU A 8 -6.28 7.62 15.11
C GLU A 8 -6.21 9.05 14.57
N GLY A 9 -5.30 9.32 13.63
CA GLY A 9 -5.13 10.62 12.98
C GLY A 9 -6.41 11.21 12.36
N PRO A 10 -7.24 10.43 11.63
CA PRO A 10 -8.47 10.92 11.03
C PRO A 10 -9.63 11.09 12.04
N LYS A 11 -9.55 12.12 12.89
CA LYS A 11 -10.49 12.33 14.01
C LYS A 11 -11.96 12.59 13.64
N GLU A 12 -12.22 13.08 12.43
CA GLU A 12 -13.59 13.33 11.95
C GLU A 12 -14.21 12.12 11.24
N ILE A 13 -13.48 11.01 11.14
CA ILE A 13 -13.91 9.79 10.46
C ILE A 13 -14.34 8.76 11.50
N GLU A 14 -15.62 8.41 11.50
CA GLU A 14 -16.17 7.45 12.46
C GLU A 14 -15.66 6.02 12.21
N ASN A 15 -15.53 5.60 10.95
CA ASN A 15 -15.07 4.27 10.57
C ASN A 15 -13.75 4.32 9.78
N VAL A 16 -12.65 4.44 10.52
CA VAL A 16 -11.31 4.58 9.93
C VAL A 16 -10.90 3.32 9.16
N ASP A 17 -11.23 2.13 9.64
CA ASP A 17 -10.97 0.86 8.94
C ASP A 17 -11.53 0.84 7.51
N MET A 18 -12.79 1.25 7.35
CA MET A 18 -13.44 1.30 6.04
C MET A 18 -12.83 2.38 5.15
N TRP A 19 -12.49 3.53 5.74
CA TRP A 19 -11.84 4.62 5.02
C TRP A 19 -10.47 4.23 4.48
N ILE A 20 -9.60 3.61 5.31
CA ILE A 20 -8.28 3.12 4.89
C ILE A 20 -8.43 2.09 3.77
N LYS A 21 -9.34 1.11 3.92
CA LYS A 21 -9.59 0.10 2.88
C LYS A 21 -9.99 0.75 1.55
N ARG A 22 -10.86 1.76 1.58
CA ARG A 22 -11.26 2.50 0.39
C ARG A 22 -10.06 3.21 -0.24
N LYS A 23 -9.25 3.91 0.56
CA LYS A 23 -8.06 4.62 0.07
C LYS A 23 -7.05 3.69 -0.59
N LEU A 24 -6.80 2.52 -0.01
CA LEU A 24 -5.91 1.52 -0.60
C LEU A 24 -6.46 0.97 -1.93
N LEU A 25 -7.77 0.83 -2.08
CA LEU A 25 -8.41 0.39 -3.34
C LEU A 25 -8.40 1.45 -4.44
N GLU A 26 -8.36 2.73 -4.07
CA GLU A 26 -8.31 3.87 -4.99
C GLU A 26 -6.89 4.17 -5.50
N MET A 27 -5.84 3.56 -4.93
CA MET A 27 -4.46 3.80 -5.34
C MET A 27 -4.17 3.24 -6.74
N GLU A 28 -3.61 4.07 -7.61
CA GLU A 28 -3.21 3.70 -8.98
C GLU A 28 -1.76 3.16 -9.07
N THR A 29 -1.01 3.22 -7.96
CA THR A 29 0.38 2.73 -7.87
C THR A 29 0.45 1.41 -7.11
N LYS A 30 1.42 0.58 -7.49
CA LYS A 30 1.81 -0.66 -6.77
C LYS A 30 3.21 -0.58 -6.18
N GLU A 31 3.88 0.56 -6.33
CA GLU A 31 5.21 0.78 -5.78
C GLU A 31 5.09 1.01 -4.27
N PRO A 32 5.71 0.16 -3.40
CA PRO A 32 5.50 0.19 -1.96
C PRO A 32 5.75 1.55 -1.31
N GLN A 33 6.82 2.26 -1.70
CA GLN A 33 7.16 3.53 -1.10
C GLN A 33 6.11 4.60 -1.44
N ALA A 34 5.70 4.69 -2.70
CA ALA A 34 4.66 5.61 -3.15
C ALA A 34 3.32 5.32 -2.47
N MET A 35 2.96 4.05 -2.25
CA MET A 35 1.76 3.70 -1.49
C MET A 35 1.83 4.17 -0.03
N ALA A 36 3.01 4.05 0.60
CA ALA A 36 3.23 4.52 1.96
C ALA A 36 3.08 6.05 2.05
N ASP A 37 3.72 6.76 1.13
CA ASP A 37 3.71 8.23 1.09
C ASP A 37 2.29 8.77 0.82
N LEU A 38 1.55 8.17 -0.12
CA LEU A 38 0.18 8.54 -0.42
C LEU A 38 -0.76 8.30 0.77
N LEU A 39 -0.62 7.15 1.46
CA LEU A 39 -1.45 6.88 2.63
C LEU A 39 -1.19 7.88 3.75
N LEU A 40 0.09 8.20 4.00
CA LEU A 40 0.49 9.20 4.99
C LEU A 40 -0.08 10.57 4.64
N GLU A 41 0.02 10.99 3.37
CA GLU A 41 -0.51 12.27 2.92
C GLU A 41 -2.03 12.36 3.10
N GLU A 42 -2.77 11.30 2.75
CA GLU A 42 -4.23 11.25 2.93
C GLU A 42 -4.62 11.40 4.41
N VAL A 43 -3.88 10.79 5.34
CA VAL A 43 -4.12 10.95 6.78
C VAL A 43 -3.83 12.38 7.22
N ILE A 44 -2.70 12.98 6.80
CA ILE A 44 -2.36 14.37 7.13
C ILE A 44 -3.43 15.34 6.63
N ARG A 45 -4.00 15.12 5.43
CA ARG A 45 -5.08 15.96 4.89
C ARG A 45 -6.35 15.92 5.72
N THR A 46 -6.59 14.85 6.47
CA THR A 46 -7.76 14.74 7.35
C THR A 46 -7.58 15.47 8.69
N GLN A 47 -6.34 15.79 9.06
CA GLN A 47 -6.05 16.53 10.29
C GLN A 47 -6.32 18.03 10.10
N LYS A 48 -6.93 18.66 11.11
CA LYS A 48 -7.31 20.08 11.05
C LYS A 48 -6.07 20.95 10.97
N GLY A 49 -5.93 21.68 9.87
CA GLY A 49 -4.84 22.65 9.71
C GLY A 49 -3.46 22.04 9.44
N GLY A 50 -3.36 20.73 9.20
CA GLY A 50 -2.09 20.04 8.91
C GLY A 50 -1.14 19.91 10.10
N GLU A 51 -1.63 20.11 11.33
CA GLU A 51 -0.84 19.89 12.55
C GLU A 51 -0.79 18.40 12.87
N ILE A 52 0.43 17.86 12.95
CA ILE A 52 0.69 16.46 13.29
C ILE A 52 0.67 16.32 14.82
N GLU A 53 -0.37 15.69 15.34
CA GLU A 53 -0.57 15.54 16.79
C GLU A 53 0.19 14.34 17.40
N ASP A 54 0.58 13.35 16.59
CA ASP A 54 1.22 12.10 17.05
C ASP A 54 2.22 11.55 16.01
N ASP A 55 3.10 10.66 16.44
CA ASP A 55 4.10 10.01 15.60
C ASP A 55 3.45 9.06 14.58
N MET A 56 3.50 9.45 13.31
CA MET A 56 2.91 8.70 12.20
C MET A 56 3.95 7.80 11.51
N THR A 57 3.76 6.49 11.58
CA THR A 57 4.62 5.51 10.90
C THR A 57 3.80 4.52 10.09
N VAL A 58 4.19 4.29 8.83
CA VAL A 58 3.58 3.32 7.92
C VAL A 58 4.67 2.45 7.28
N LEU A 59 4.37 1.15 7.12
CA LEU A 59 5.22 0.19 6.41
C LEU A 59 4.40 -0.54 5.35
N VAL A 60 4.87 -0.49 4.11
CA VAL A 60 4.29 -1.22 2.97
C VAL A 60 5.32 -2.20 2.45
N ALA A 61 4.89 -3.43 2.17
CA ALA A 61 5.71 -4.46 1.58
C ALA A 61 4.95 -5.11 0.43
N GLN A 62 5.61 -5.27 -0.71
CA GLN A 62 5.13 -6.07 -1.82
C GLN A 62 5.80 -7.44 -1.78
N ILE A 63 4.99 -8.49 -1.82
CA ILE A 63 5.49 -9.86 -1.91
C ILE A 63 5.50 -10.23 -3.39
N ASN A 64 6.68 -10.53 -3.90
CA ASN A 64 6.88 -11.00 -5.27
C ASN A 64 7.45 -12.41 -5.24
N GLU A 65 7.13 -13.21 -6.26
CA GLU A 65 7.82 -14.48 -6.49
C GLU A 65 9.32 -14.22 -6.68
N ASN A 66 10.15 -15.00 -6.00
CA ASN A 66 11.59 -14.88 -6.13
C ASN A 66 12.05 -15.44 -7.48
N GLN A 67 12.33 -14.56 -8.43
CA GLN A 67 13.05 -14.90 -9.65
C GLN A 67 14.51 -14.46 -9.50
N PRO A 68 15.46 -15.39 -9.33
CA PRO A 68 16.86 -15.02 -9.21
C PRO A 68 17.34 -14.36 -10.51
N GLN A 69 18.28 -13.42 -10.39
CA GLN A 69 18.75 -12.62 -11.53
C GLN A 69 19.37 -13.43 -12.68
N TRP A 70 19.82 -14.66 -12.38
CA TRP A 70 20.39 -15.59 -13.36
C TRP A 70 19.36 -16.57 -13.93
N ALA A 71 18.09 -16.49 -13.52
CA ALA A 71 17.03 -17.34 -14.07
C ALA A 71 16.83 -17.05 -15.57
N PRO A 72 16.62 -18.08 -16.40
CA PRO A 72 16.28 -17.87 -17.81
C PRO A 72 14.91 -17.19 -17.92
N ILE A 73 14.81 -16.13 -18.72
CA ILE A 73 13.54 -15.50 -19.06
C ILE A 73 12.73 -16.51 -19.88
N ARG A 74 11.58 -16.96 -19.38
CA ARG A 74 10.71 -17.90 -20.09
C ARG A 74 10.10 -17.19 -21.31
N SER A 75 10.33 -17.75 -22.51
CA SER A 75 9.68 -17.26 -23.73
C SER A 75 8.19 -17.63 -23.75
N PHE A 76 7.36 -16.79 -24.36
CA PHE A 76 5.90 -16.89 -24.44
C PHE A 76 5.35 -18.30 -24.77
N ARG A 77 6.04 -19.11 -25.58
CA ARG A 77 5.63 -20.48 -25.95
C ARG A 77 5.63 -21.49 -24.79
N HIS A 78 6.23 -21.15 -23.65
CA HIS A 78 6.29 -22.05 -22.50
C HIS A 78 5.03 -21.97 -21.62
N PHE A 79 4.34 -20.82 -21.61
CA PHE A 79 3.13 -20.61 -20.78
C PHE A 79 1.94 -21.47 -21.25
N GLU A 80 1.75 -21.62 -22.57
CA GLU A 80 0.67 -22.45 -23.13
C GLU A 80 0.79 -23.96 -22.82
N ARG A 81 1.91 -24.45 -22.28
CA ARG A 81 2.03 -25.89 -21.93
C ARG A 81 1.70 -26.20 -20.48
N GLU A 82 1.87 -25.25 -19.57
CA GLU A 82 1.61 -25.47 -18.14
C GLU A 82 0.13 -25.25 -17.79
N ASP A 83 -0.60 -24.39 -18.52
CA ASP A 83 -2.04 -24.13 -18.26
C ASP A 83 -3.01 -25.18 -18.87
N ILE A 84 -2.49 -26.18 -19.60
CA ILE A 84 -3.29 -27.26 -20.22
C ILE A 84 -2.96 -28.65 -19.62
N SER A 85 -2.27 -28.71 -18.48
CA SER A 85 -1.94 -29.96 -17.77
C SER A 85 -2.52 -29.98 -16.36
#